data_AF-A0A9C9N5Z0-F1
#
_entry.id   AF-A0A9C9N5Z0-F1
#
_cell.length_a   1.000
_cell.length_b   1.000
_cell.length_c   1.000
_cell.angle_alpha   90.00
_cell.angle_beta   90.00
_cell.angle_gamma   90.00
#
_symmetry.space_group_name_H-M   'P 1'
#
loop_
_entity.id
_entity.type
_entity.pdbx_description
1 polymer ?
#
loop_
_entity_poly.entity_id
_entity_poly.type
_entity_poly.pdbx_seq_one_letter_code
_entity_poly.pdbx_strand_id
1 'polypeptide(L)'
;MSQVNPYASIEKRTFESALMHLLETEYGLLGGRRILRLLVEDVMGLMEEFYPPTEQVGSGDLVWTCTADEGKKAEPGKRTEEYKTVTVKLPCVTRADLRSRTDGKTPRGKTRATAKSRDKRRLVRMVKAAEEQGGLLTIAELSVILNRSYEVPRNYIREWEEETGELLPMKGYRMDQGSRPTHCKRSPIHKQGARRSRPSKP
;
A
#
# COMPACT_ATOMS: atom_id res chain seq x y z
N MET A 1 27.98 7.71 -46.02
CA MET A 1 27.51 6.45 -45.40
C MET A 1 27.64 6.63 -43.90
N SER A 2 26.54 6.71 -43.14
CA SER A 2 26.65 6.85 -41.69
C SER A 2 27.21 5.55 -41.12
N GLN A 3 28.29 5.63 -40.34
CA GLN A 3 28.82 4.48 -39.61
C GLN A 3 27.76 4.03 -38.61
N VAL A 4 27.13 2.89 -38.88
CA VAL A 4 26.25 2.23 -37.90
C VAL A 4 27.15 1.56 -36.87
N ASN A 5 27.19 2.11 -35.66
CA ASN A 5 27.92 1.51 -34.55
C ASN A 5 27.31 0.12 -34.24
N PRO A 6 28.06 -1.00 -34.36
CA PRO A 6 27.53 -2.35 -34.15
C PRO A 6 26.95 -2.56 -32.74
N TYR A 7 27.44 -1.81 -31.75
CA TYR A 7 26.99 -1.87 -30.36
C TYR A 7 25.65 -1.14 -30.13
N ALA A 8 25.26 -0.21 -31.01
CA ALA A 8 24.00 0.54 -30.88
C ALA A 8 22.74 -0.34 -31.02
N SER A 9 22.90 -1.56 -31.56
CA SER A 9 21.81 -2.56 -31.63
C SER A 9 21.57 -3.28 -30.30
N ILE A 10 22.57 -3.31 -29.41
CA ILE A 10 22.50 -3.97 -28.11
C ILE A 10 21.75 -3.09 -27.12
N GLU A 11 22.04 -1.78 -27.12
CA GLU A 11 21.34 -0.79 -26.28
C GLU A 11 19.83 -0.70 -26.55
N LYS A 12 19.39 -1.12 -27.74
CA LYS A 12 17.97 -1.16 -28.13
C LYS A 12 17.24 -2.42 -27.71
N ARG A 13 17.91 -3.39 -27.06
CA ARG A 13 17.29 -4.63 -26.57
C ARG A 13 16.70 -4.41 -25.18
N THR A 14 15.81 -3.43 -25.07
CA THR A 14 15.10 -3.10 -23.83
C THR A 14 13.66 -3.62 -23.87
N PHE A 15 13.07 -3.80 -22.69
CA PHE A 15 11.64 -4.11 -22.59
C PHE A 15 10.79 -3.03 -23.25
N GLU A 16 11.15 -1.75 -23.07
CA GLU A 16 10.54 -0.60 -23.75
C GLU A 16 10.50 -0.77 -25.27
N SER A 17 11.64 -1.11 -25.89
CA SER A 17 11.74 -1.31 -27.35
C SER A 17 10.93 -2.52 -27.82
N ALA A 18 10.90 -3.60 -27.03
CA ALA A 18 10.11 -4.78 -27.32
C ALA A 18 8.59 -4.51 -27.24
N LEU A 19 8.15 -3.76 -26.23
CA LEU A 19 6.75 -3.36 -26.07
C LEU A 19 6.30 -2.43 -27.19
N MET A 20 7.13 -1.44 -27.56
CA MET A 20 6.87 -0.57 -28.70
C MET A 20 6.71 -1.37 -30.00
N HIS A 21 7.60 -2.32 -30.26
CA HIS A 21 7.51 -3.19 -31.43
C HIS A 21 6.22 -4.02 -31.44
N LEU A 22 5.87 -4.64 -30.30
CA LEU A 22 4.63 -5.41 -30.15
C LEU A 22 3.39 -4.57 -30.51
N LEU A 23 3.32 -3.32 -30.02
CA LEU A 23 2.21 -2.41 -30.31
C LEU A 23 2.15 -1.98 -31.78
N GLU A 24 3.30 -1.77 -32.41
CA GLU A 24 3.39 -1.41 -33.83
C GLU A 24 3.03 -2.60 -34.75
N THR A 25 3.45 -3.82 -34.42
CA THR A 25 3.32 -4.99 -35.31
C THR A 25 2.09 -5.84 -35.05
N GLU A 26 1.83 -6.24 -33.80
CA GLU A 26 0.77 -7.20 -33.47
C GLU A 26 -0.60 -6.51 -33.31
N TYR A 27 -0.60 -5.33 -32.69
CA TYR A 27 -1.84 -4.58 -32.45
C TYR A 27 -2.19 -3.63 -33.61
N GLY A 28 -1.31 -3.49 -34.60
CA GLY A 28 -1.55 -2.71 -35.80
C GLY A 28 -1.88 -1.23 -35.53
N LEU A 29 -1.41 -0.68 -34.40
CA LEU A 29 -1.65 0.71 -33.99
C LEU A 29 -0.79 1.69 -34.82
N LEU A 30 -0.95 1.62 -36.14
CA LEU A 30 -0.22 2.38 -37.13
C LEU A 30 -0.93 3.72 -37.35
N GLY A 31 -0.55 4.73 -36.57
CA GLY A 31 -1.14 6.08 -36.73
C GLY A 31 -0.69 7.14 -35.75
N GLY A 32 -0.04 6.76 -34.64
CA GLY A 32 0.39 7.73 -33.64
C GLY A 32 1.60 7.26 -32.87
N ARG A 33 2.78 7.27 -33.50
CA ARG A 33 4.04 6.88 -32.83
C ARG A 33 4.29 7.64 -31.52
N ARG A 34 3.75 8.85 -31.41
CA ARG A 34 3.76 9.66 -30.18
C ARG A 34 2.83 9.09 -29.09
N ILE A 35 1.64 8.61 -29.46
CA ILE A 35 0.68 7.99 -28.54
C ILE A 35 1.24 6.66 -28.04
N LEU A 36 1.83 5.86 -28.93
CA LEU A 36 2.46 4.59 -28.55
C LEU A 36 3.60 4.77 -27.55
N ARG A 37 4.46 5.78 -27.75
CA ARG A 37 5.50 6.10 -26.76
C ARG A 37 4.93 6.47 -25.40
N LEU A 38 3.90 7.32 -25.35
CA LEU A 38 3.24 7.67 -24.10
C LEU A 38 2.67 6.43 -23.38
N LEU A 39 2.06 5.52 -24.13
CA LEU A 39 1.53 4.28 -23.57
C LEU A 39 2.64 3.37 -23.04
N VAL A 40 3.75 3.25 -23.76
CA VAL A 40 4.92 2.48 -23.30
C VAL A 40 5.49 3.11 -22.03
N GLU A 41 5.66 4.44 -21.99
CA GLU A 41 6.12 5.17 -20.81
C GLU A 41 5.19 4.95 -19.60
N ASP A 42 3.87 5.00 -19.80
CA ASP A 42 2.89 4.73 -18.74
C ASP A 42 2.99 3.28 -18.22
N VAL A 43 3.19 2.30 -19.12
CA VAL A 43 3.39 0.89 -18.73
C VAL A 43 4.69 0.70 -17.96
N MET A 44 5.78 1.36 -18.38
CA MET A 44 7.04 1.34 -17.64
C MET A 44 6.85 1.92 -16.23
N GLY A 45 6.13 3.03 -16.11
CA GLY A 45 5.78 3.63 -14.82
C GLY A 45 4.97 2.67 -13.92
N LEU A 46 3.99 1.95 -14.49
CA LEU A 46 3.25 0.92 -13.77
C LEU A 46 4.16 -0.24 -13.34
N MET A 47 5.12 -0.64 -14.16
CA MET A 47 6.07 -1.69 -13.78
C MET A 47 6.92 -1.26 -12.59
N GLU A 48 7.41 -0.03 -12.57
CA GLU A 48 8.18 0.50 -11.44
C GLU A 48 7.33 0.61 -10.16
N GLU A 49 6.06 0.98 -10.30
CA GLU A 49 5.13 1.07 -9.16
C GLU A 49 4.81 -0.30 -8.56
N PHE A 50 4.47 -1.29 -9.40
CA PHE A 50 4.01 -2.61 -8.93
C PHE A 50 5.14 -3.62 -8.67
N TYR A 51 6.31 -3.42 -9.29
CA TYR A 51 7.47 -4.30 -9.16
C TYR A 51 8.71 -3.48 -8.75
N PRO A 52 8.70 -2.89 -7.54
CA PRO A 52 9.83 -2.10 -7.06
C PRO A 52 11.10 -2.99 -6.97
N PRO A 53 12.30 -2.41 -7.17
CA PRO A 53 13.55 -3.15 -7.14
C PRO A 53 13.70 -4.01 -5.86
N THR A 54 13.82 -5.32 -6.04
CA THR A 54 13.86 -6.31 -4.95
C THR A 54 15.12 -6.19 -4.08
N GLU A 55 16.11 -5.42 -4.51
CA GLU A 55 17.41 -5.21 -3.84
C GLU A 55 17.29 -4.68 -2.41
N GLN A 56 16.13 -4.09 -2.05
CA GLN A 56 15.84 -3.56 -0.72
C GLN A 56 14.82 -4.39 0.08
N VAL A 57 14.40 -5.55 -0.43
CA VAL A 57 13.40 -6.44 0.20
C VAL A 57 14.10 -7.55 0.98
N GLY A 58 14.04 -7.50 2.32
CA GLY A 58 14.59 -8.55 3.16
C GLY A 58 13.70 -9.79 3.22
N SER A 59 14.25 -10.94 3.64
CA SER A 59 13.50 -12.21 3.77
C SER A 59 12.26 -12.16 4.68
N GLY A 60 12.17 -11.16 5.56
CA GLY A 60 11.02 -10.94 6.43
C GLY A 60 10.04 -9.88 5.96
N ASP A 61 10.33 -9.21 4.84
CA ASP A 61 9.49 -8.18 4.27
C ASP A 61 8.47 -8.79 3.30
N LEU A 62 7.28 -8.22 3.28
CA LEU A 62 6.21 -8.58 2.35
C LEU A 62 5.94 -7.36 1.46
N VAL A 63 6.13 -7.53 0.15
CA VAL A 63 5.69 -6.54 -0.84
C VAL A 63 4.20 -6.73 -1.06
N TRP A 64 3.41 -5.68 -0.84
CA TRP A 64 1.95 -5.75 -0.86
C TRP A 64 1.35 -4.53 -1.54
N THR A 65 0.45 -4.71 -2.50
CA THR A 65 -0.29 -3.61 -3.12
C THR A 65 -1.59 -3.36 -2.35
N CYS A 66 -1.75 -2.15 -1.83
CA CYS A 66 -2.95 -1.73 -1.12
C CYS A 66 -3.48 -0.41 -1.67
N THR A 67 -4.54 0.12 -1.05
CA THR A 67 -5.14 1.40 -1.47
C THR A 67 -4.24 2.56 -1.06
N ALA A 68 -3.95 3.47 -1.99
CA ALA A 68 -3.22 4.69 -1.71
C ALA A 68 -4.04 5.64 -0.82
N ASP A 69 -3.37 6.28 0.13
CA ASP A 69 -3.94 7.34 0.96
C ASP A 69 -3.97 8.65 0.17
N GLU A 70 -5.09 8.94 -0.48
CA GLU A 70 -5.27 10.20 -1.18
C GLU A 70 -5.63 11.37 -0.24
N GLY A 71 -5.65 11.15 1.09
CA GLY A 71 -6.03 12.17 2.08
C GLY A 71 -7.48 12.66 1.96
N LYS A 72 -8.30 11.97 1.16
CA LYS A 72 -9.70 12.30 0.86
C LYS A 72 -10.63 11.22 1.38
N LYS A 73 -11.83 11.63 1.78
CA LYS A 73 -12.92 10.69 2.09
C LYS A 73 -13.32 9.91 0.85
N ALA A 74 -13.85 8.70 1.03
CA ALA A 74 -14.43 7.95 -0.07
C ALA A 74 -15.57 8.75 -0.72
N GLU A 75 -15.51 8.88 -2.05
CA GLU A 75 -16.61 9.44 -2.82
C GLU A 75 -17.67 8.33 -3.04
N PRO A 76 -18.97 8.60 -2.77
CA PRO A 76 -20.02 7.62 -3.01
C PRO A 76 -20.04 7.18 -4.48
N GLY A 77 -20.03 5.87 -4.73
CA GLY A 77 -20.12 5.29 -6.08
C GLY A 77 -18.79 4.98 -6.76
N LYS A 78 -17.65 5.35 -6.19
CA LYS A 78 -16.31 5.05 -6.73
C LYS A 78 -16.01 3.54 -6.61
N ARG A 79 -15.83 2.83 -7.73
CA ARG A 79 -15.49 1.39 -7.73
C ARG A 79 -14.10 1.18 -7.12
N THR A 80 -13.85 0.01 -6.54
CA THR A 80 -12.54 -0.32 -5.92
C THR A 80 -11.37 -0.13 -6.90
N GLU A 81 -11.60 -0.42 -8.18
CA GLU A 81 -10.66 -0.25 -9.31
C GLU A 81 -10.29 1.22 -9.59
N GLU A 82 -11.09 2.18 -9.12
CA GLU A 82 -10.88 3.61 -9.35
C GLU A 82 -10.04 4.27 -8.25
N TYR A 83 -9.79 3.57 -7.14
CA TYR A 83 -8.85 4.05 -6.12
C TYR A 83 -7.42 3.81 -6.61
N LYS A 84 -6.56 4.82 -6.50
CA LYS A 84 -5.14 4.61 -6.73
C LYS A 84 -4.63 3.54 -5.77
N THR A 85 -3.79 2.66 -6.30
CA THR A 85 -3.06 1.67 -5.52
C THR A 85 -1.69 2.20 -5.18
N VAL A 86 -1.04 1.57 -4.21
CA VAL A 86 0.38 1.77 -3.94
C VAL A 86 0.96 0.44 -3.46
N THR A 87 2.12 0.09 -3.97
CA THR A 87 2.87 -1.09 -3.51
C THR A 87 3.78 -0.68 -2.35
N VAL A 88 3.55 -1.29 -1.19
CA VAL A 88 4.27 -1.00 0.05
C VAL A 88 5.09 -2.20 0.52
N LYS A 89 6.20 -1.91 1.20
CA LYS A 89 7.01 -2.92 1.88
C LYS A 89 6.57 -3.06 3.34
N LEU A 90 6.00 -4.20 3.70
CA LEU A 90 5.52 -4.49 5.05
C LEU A 90 6.53 -5.33 5.84
N PRO A 91 7.03 -4.87 6.99
CA PRO A 91 7.94 -5.65 7.84
C PRO A 91 7.15 -6.76 8.59
N CYS A 92 6.88 -7.87 7.89
CA CYS A 92 6.10 -8.98 8.41
C CYS A 92 6.89 -9.75 9.49
N VAL A 93 8.15 -10.10 9.23
CA VAL A 93 9.02 -10.80 10.18
C VAL A 93 10.28 -9.98 10.43
N THR A 94 10.48 -9.54 11.66
CA THR A 94 11.71 -8.83 12.06
C THR A 94 12.65 -9.75 12.81
N ARG A 95 13.93 -9.38 12.90
CA ARG A 95 14.92 -10.08 13.75
C ARG A 95 14.46 -10.14 15.22
N ALA A 96 13.78 -9.11 15.72
CA ALA A 96 13.21 -9.10 17.07
C ALA A 96 12.12 -10.16 17.24
N ASP A 97 11.28 -10.41 16.22
CA ASP A 97 10.27 -11.47 16.27
C ASP A 97 10.92 -12.85 16.36
N LEU A 98 12.01 -13.08 15.60
CA LEU A 98 12.76 -14.33 15.64
C LEU A 98 13.44 -14.54 17.01
N ARG A 99 14.11 -13.52 17.54
CA ARG A 99 14.70 -13.56 18.89
C ARG A 99 13.67 -13.87 19.96
N SER A 100 12.49 -13.25 19.89
CA SER A 100 11.40 -13.54 20.83
C SER A 100 10.89 -14.99 20.79
N ARG A 101 11.20 -15.74 19.72
CA ARG A 101 10.87 -17.17 19.58
C ARG A 101 11.98 -18.08 20.08
N THR A 102 13.24 -17.63 20.04
CA THR A 102 14.40 -18.38 20.53
C THR A 102 14.67 -18.12 22.01
N ASP A 103 14.34 -16.93 22.51
CA ASP A 103 14.62 -16.48 23.87
C ASP A 103 13.56 -17.03 24.83
N GLY A 104 13.78 -18.27 25.27
CA GLY A 104 13.04 -18.91 26.36
C GLY A 104 11.76 -19.65 25.95
N LYS A 105 11.40 -20.66 26.74
CA LYS A 105 10.15 -21.40 26.54
C LYS A 105 8.96 -20.53 26.95
N THR A 106 7.96 -20.46 26.07
CA THR A 106 6.69 -19.83 26.43
C THR A 106 6.10 -20.53 27.66
N PRO A 107 5.70 -19.80 28.72
CA PRO A 107 5.17 -20.42 29.93
C PRO A 107 3.98 -21.32 29.62
N ARG A 108 3.89 -22.47 30.31
CA ARG A 108 2.74 -23.40 30.16
C ARG A 108 1.43 -22.64 30.39
N GLY A 109 0.46 -22.86 29.52
CA GLY A 109 -0.85 -22.18 29.56
C GLY A 109 -0.87 -20.77 28.95
N LYS A 110 0.27 -20.13 28.67
CA LYS A 110 0.34 -18.78 28.07
C LYS A 110 0.57 -18.77 26.56
N THR A 111 0.68 -19.93 25.91
CA THR A 111 0.95 -20.06 24.47
C THR A 111 0.05 -19.20 23.60
N ARG A 112 -1.27 -19.25 23.84
CA ARG A 112 -2.25 -18.47 23.07
C ARG A 112 -2.09 -16.97 23.29
N ALA A 113 -1.89 -16.54 24.54
CA ALA A 113 -1.71 -15.13 24.88
C ALA A 113 -0.41 -14.56 24.27
N THR A 114 0.67 -15.32 24.32
CA THR A 114 1.96 -14.94 23.71
C THR A 114 1.85 -14.86 22.18
N ALA A 115 1.20 -15.84 21.54
CA ALA A 115 0.96 -15.80 20.09
C ALA A 115 0.10 -14.59 19.69
N LYS A 116 -0.99 -14.35 20.42
CA LYS A 116 -1.85 -13.18 20.23
C LYS A 116 -1.08 -11.85 20.34
N SER A 117 -0.26 -11.70 21.38
CA SER A 117 0.56 -10.50 21.60
C SER A 117 1.56 -10.28 20.46
N ARG A 118 2.18 -11.36 19.95
CA ARG A 118 3.08 -11.31 18.78
C ARG A 118 2.33 -10.89 17.51
N ASP A 119 1.19 -11.51 17.23
CA ASP A 119 0.37 -11.21 16.05
C ASP A 119 -0.15 -9.75 16.09
N LYS A 120 -0.58 -9.27 17.27
CA LYS A 120 -1.00 -7.87 17.48
C LYS A 120 0.13 -6.87 17.18
N ARG A 121 1.34 -7.10 17.71
CA ARG A 121 2.51 -6.24 17.41
C ARG A 121 2.88 -6.24 15.93
N ARG A 122 2.88 -7.41 15.31
CA ARG A 122 3.14 -7.55 13.87
C ARG A 122 2.11 -6.77 13.04
N LEU A 123 0.82 -6.91 13.37
CA LEU A 123 -0.28 -6.19 12.72
C LEU A 123 -0.05 -4.67 12.78
N VAL A 124 0.13 -4.13 13.99
CA VAL A 124 0.32 -2.69 14.19
C VAL A 124 1.52 -2.17 13.40
N ARG A 125 2.64 -2.91 13.44
CA ARG A 125 3.86 -2.53 12.72
C ARG A 125 3.63 -2.48 11.21
N MET A 126 2.93 -3.45 10.63
CA MET A 126 2.61 -3.43 9.20
C MET A 126 1.68 -2.28 8.83
N VAL A 127 0.68 -1.98 9.66
CA VAL A 127 -0.24 -0.85 9.43
C VAL A 127 0.50 0.49 9.43
N LYS A 128 1.37 0.72 10.41
CA LYS A 128 2.19 1.95 10.47
C LYS A 128 3.14 2.07 9.28
N ALA A 129 3.83 0.97 8.93
CA ALA A 129 4.71 0.95 7.77
C ALA A 129 3.97 1.20 6.45
N ALA A 130 2.74 0.72 6.31
CA ALA A 130 1.91 1.01 5.15
C ALA A 130 1.58 2.51 5.08
N GLU A 131 1.14 3.11 6.19
CA GLU A 131 0.81 4.53 6.25
C GLU A 131 2.01 5.42 5.90
N GLU A 132 3.19 5.10 6.43
CA GLU A 132 4.44 5.83 6.13
C GLU A 132 4.79 5.82 4.63
N GLN A 133 4.37 4.78 3.90
CA GLN A 133 4.55 4.64 2.46
C GLN A 133 3.32 5.12 1.66
N GLY A 134 2.37 5.80 2.31
CA GLY A 134 1.16 6.32 1.69
C GLY A 134 0.12 5.26 1.34
N GLY A 135 0.19 4.07 1.96
CA GLY A 135 -0.75 2.97 1.77
C GLY A 135 -1.67 2.77 2.97
N LEU A 136 -2.91 2.35 2.71
CA LEU A 136 -3.92 2.05 3.72
C LEU A 136 -4.34 0.59 3.64
N LEU A 137 -4.07 -0.16 4.71
CA LEU A 137 -4.51 -1.55 4.84
C LEU A 137 -5.96 -1.65 5.32
N THR A 138 -6.60 -2.74 4.92
CA THR A 138 -7.92 -3.18 5.36
C THR A 138 -7.81 -4.36 6.34
N ILE A 139 -8.89 -4.61 7.10
CA ILE A 139 -8.97 -5.77 7.99
C ILE A 139 -8.90 -7.08 7.17
N ALA A 140 -9.46 -7.07 5.96
CA ALA A 140 -9.43 -8.22 5.06
C ALA A 140 -7.99 -8.55 4.62
N GLU A 141 -7.21 -7.55 4.18
CA GLU A 141 -5.79 -7.76 3.83
C GLU A 141 -5.00 -8.28 5.02
N LEU A 142 -5.16 -7.69 6.21
CA LEU A 142 -4.51 -8.17 7.42
C LEU A 142 -4.90 -9.61 7.78
N SER A 143 -6.15 -10.01 7.52
CA SER A 143 -6.61 -11.39 7.75
C SER A 143 -5.89 -12.38 6.83
N VAL A 144 -5.70 -12.03 5.56
CA VAL A 144 -4.97 -12.85 4.58
C VAL A 144 -3.48 -12.91 4.91
N ILE A 145 -2.86 -11.75 5.18
CA ILE A 145 -1.43 -11.65 5.51
C ILE A 145 -1.08 -12.44 6.77
N LEU A 146 -1.94 -12.41 7.80
CA LEU A 146 -1.73 -13.15 9.04
C LEU A 146 -2.23 -14.61 8.97
N ASN A 147 -2.90 -14.99 7.89
CA ASN A 147 -3.61 -16.27 7.75
C ASN A 147 -4.55 -16.57 8.94
N ARG A 148 -5.45 -15.62 9.22
CA ARG A 148 -6.45 -15.68 10.29
C ARG A 148 -7.83 -15.33 9.77
N SER A 149 -8.88 -15.67 10.51
CA SER A 149 -10.23 -15.19 10.20
C SER A 149 -10.32 -13.67 10.38
N TYR A 150 -11.25 -13.03 9.66
CA TYR A 150 -11.50 -11.58 9.70
C TYR A 150 -11.67 -11.00 11.12
N GLU A 151 -12.32 -11.76 12.02
CA GLU A 151 -12.57 -11.33 13.40
C GLU A 151 -11.30 -11.20 14.25
N VAL A 152 -10.25 -11.96 13.94
CA VAL A 152 -9.01 -11.93 14.72
C VAL A 152 -8.28 -10.58 14.61
N PRO A 153 -7.88 -10.10 13.41
CA PRO A 153 -7.26 -8.78 13.26
C PRO A 153 -8.21 -7.66 13.70
N ARG A 154 -9.52 -7.78 13.49
CA ARG A 154 -10.52 -6.84 13.99
C ARG A 154 -10.45 -6.68 15.51
N ASN A 155 -10.41 -7.79 16.25
CA ASN A 155 -10.28 -7.76 17.71
C ASN A 155 -8.92 -7.23 18.16
N TYR A 156 -7.83 -7.57 17.46
CA TYR A 156 -6.50 -7.05 17.79
C TYR A 156 -6.41 -5.53 17.66
N ILE A 157 -7.01 -4.97 16.61
CA ILE A 157 -7.11 -3.52 16.39
C ILE A 157 -7.90 -2.87 17.52
N ARG A 158 -9.09 -3.40 17.84
CA ARG A 158 -9.93 -2.86 18.91
C ARG A 158 -9.21 -2.85 20.26
N GLU A 159 -8.59 -3.96 20.61
CA GLU A 159 -7.85 -4.06 21.87
C GLU A 159 -6.62 -3.14 21.90
N TRP A 160 -5.91 -2.96 20.78
CA TRP A 160 -4.81 -1.99 20.70
C TRP A 160 -5.29 -0.56 20.92
N GLU A 161 -6.40 -0.17 20.29
CA GLU A 161 -7.05 1.14 20.47
C GLU A 161 -7.49 1.35 21.92
N GLU A 162 -8.07 0.32 22.56
CA GLU A 162 -8.47 0.35 23.97
C GLU A 162 -7.27 0.44 24.92
N GLU A 163 -6.18 -0.28 24.63
CA GLU A 163 -4.95 -0.32 25.45
C GLU A 163 -4.12 0.97 25.34
N THR A 164 -4.05 1.58 24.15
CA THR A 164 -3.13 2.70 23.87
C THR A 164 -3.82 4.05 23.66
N GLY A 165 -5.11 4.04 23.34
CA GLY A 165 -5.84 5.24 22.88
C GLY A 165 -5.46 5.70 21.46
N GLU A 166 -4.56 5.00 20.78
CA GLU A 166 -4.11 5.32 19.42
C GLU A 166 -5.02 4.65 18.38
N LEU A 167 -5.61 5.45 17.50
CA LEU A 167 -6.37 4.94 16.35
C LEU A 167 -5.39 4.53 15.24
N LEU A 168 -5.51 3.28 14.78
CA LEU A 168 -4.67 2.80 13.69
C LEU A 168 -5.13 3.38 12.34
N PRO A 169 -4.21 3.81 11.46
CA PRO A 169 -4.50 4.45 10.18
C PRO A 169 -4.97 3.45 9.11
N MET A 170 -6.11 2.81 9.36
CA MET A 170 -6.71 1.84 8.45
C MET A 170 -7.57 2.53 7.38
N LYS A 171 -7.72 1.89 6.21
CA LYS A 171 -8.59 2.38 5.13
C LYS A 171 -9.99 2.73 5.62
N GLY A 172 -10.60 1.84 6.43
CA GLY A 172 -11.96 2.04 6.96
C GLY A 172 -12.13 3.31 7.80
N TYR A 173 -11.08 3.75 8.51
CA TYR A 173 -11.11 4.99 9.31
C TYR A 173 -10.82 6.23 8.48
N ARG A 174 -9.81 6.17 7.62
CA ARG A 174 -9.40 7.30 6.76
C ARG A 174 -10.47 7.62 5.71
N MET A 175 -11.12 6.59 5.16
CA MET A 175 -12.08 6.72 4.07
C MET A 175 -13.55 6.68 4.52
N ASP A 176 -13.83 6.53 5.82
CA ASP A 176 -15.21 6.49 6.36
C ASP A 176 -16.06 5.34 5.77
N GLN A 177 -15.40 4.23 5.41
CA GLN A 177 -16.00 3.05 4.74
C GLN A 177 -16.30 1.89 5.71
N GLY A 178 -16.15 2.10 7.02
CA GLY A 178 -16.39 1.08 8.03
C GLY A 178 -17.81 1.14 8.61
N SER A 179 -18.46 -0.01 8.77
CA SER A 179 -19.68 -0.14 9.56
C SER A 179 -19.37 -0.02 11.07
N ARG A 180 -19.28 1.21 11.57
CA ARG A 180 -19.51 1.50 13.00
C ARG A 180 -20.72 2.44 13.11
N PRO A 181 -21.71 2.13 13.96
CA PRO A 181 -22.74 3.11 14.30
C PRO A 181 -22.10 4.31 15.01
N THR A 182 -22.66 5.46 14.71
CA THR A 182 -22.44 6.77 15.30
C THR A 182 -22.52 6.75 16.83
N HIS A 183 -21.39 6.57 17.52
CA HIS A 183 -21.19 7.21 18.82
C HIS A 183 -19.79 7.83 18.87
N CYS A 184 -19.78 9.13 18.59
CA CYS A 184 -18.65 10.01 18.38
C CYS A 184 -17.67 10.03 19.56
N LYS A 185 -16.45 9.53 19.37
CA LYS A 185 -15.25 10.12 19.97
C LYS A 185 -14.39 10.68 18.84
N ARG A 186 -14.76 11.91 18.49
CA ARG A 186 -14.05 12.91 17.67
C ARG A 186 -12.54 12.64 17.59
N SER A 187 -12.04 12.33 16.40
CA SER A 187 -10.63 12.56 16.06
C SER A 187 -10.37 14.08 16.02
N PRO A 188 -9.37 14.61 16.73
CA PRO A 188 -9.01 16.02 16.63
C PRO A 188 -8.14 16.25 15.38
N ILE A 189 -8.75 16.32 14.19
CA ILE A 189 -8.09 16.93 13.04
C ILE A 189 -8.46 18.41 13.06
N HIS A 190 -7.59 19.22 13.68
CA HIS A 190 -7.78 20.64 13.84
C HIS A 190 -7.51 21.37 12.51
N LYS A 191 -8.62 21.85 11.95
CA LYS A 191 -8.78 23.05 11.13
C LYS A 191 -7.61 24.06 11.18
N GLN A 192 -6.98 24.30 10.03
CA GLN A 192 -6.34 25.57 9.63
C GLN A 192 -6.31 25.56 8.08
N GLY A 193 -6.77 26.53 7.30
CA GLY A 193 -7.54 27.73 7.57
C GLY A 193 -8.10 28.23 6.23
N ALA A 194 -9.42 28.14 6.04
CA ALA A 194 -10.12 28.82 4.96
C ALA A 194 -10.78 30.08 5.52
N ARG A 195 -9.98 31.14 5.75
CA ARG A 195 -10.53 32.49 5.94
C ARG A 195 -10.84 33.08 4.57
N ARG A 196 -12.13 33.06 4.23
CA ARG A 196 -12.72 33.83 3.12
C ARG A 196 -12.57 35.32 3.41
N SER A 197 -11.81 36.05 2.59
CA SER A 197 -11.97 37.49 2.42
C SER A 197 -13.06 37.73 1.37
N ARG A 198 -14.20 38.28 1.78
CA ARG A 198 -15.23 38.82 0.88
C ARG A 198 -14.69 40.07 0.19
N PRO A 199 -14.89 40.27 -1.14
CA PRO A 199 -14.72 41.58 -1.73
C PRO A 199 -16.01 42.40 -1.54
N SER A 200 -15.87 43.59 -0.97
CA SER A 200 -16.87 44.66 -1.01
C SER A 200 -16.91 45.25 -2.42
N LYS A 201 -18.10 45.29 -3.02
CA LYS A 201 -18.36 46.07 -4.23
C LYS A 201 -18.42 47.57 -3.88
N PRO A 202 -17.88 48.46 -4.72
CA PRO A 202 -18.52 49.72 -5.06
C PRO A 202 -19.60 49.50 -6.14
#